data_AF-A0A2T0Q2C0-F1
#
_entry.id   AF-A0A2T0Q2C0-F1
#
_cell.length_a   1.000
_cell.length_b   1.000
_cell.length_c   1.000
_cell.angle_alpha   90.00
_cell.angle_beta   90.00
_cell.angle_gamma   90.00
#
_symmetry.space_group_name_H-M   'P 1'
#
loop_
_entity.id
_entity.type
_entity.pdbx_description
1 polymer ?
#
loop_
_entity_poly.entity_id
_entity_poly.type
_entity_poly.pdbx_seq_one_letter_code
_entity_poly.pdbx_strand_id
1 'polypeptide(L)' 'MEHIELIAGPMDGAIMETRRLSERHLAEGIAFKHPRCGIPGGHSVYTPDPERPGVWLWRGDTA' A
#
# COMPACT_ATOMS: atom_id res chain seq x y z
N MET A 1 6.73 -12.41 6.30
CA MET A 1 5.27 -12.16 6.15
C MET A 1 4.92 -12.39 4.70
N GLU A 2 3.96 -13.26 4.44
CA GLU A 2 3.50 -13.56 3.07
C GLU A 2 2.37 -12.63 2.63
N HIS A 3 1.72 -11.97 3.59
CA HIS A 3 0.62 -11.05 3.36
C HIS A 3 0.78 -9.80 4.23
N ILE A 4 0.23 -8.69 3.76
CA ILE A 4 0.10 -7.43 4.52
C ILE A 4 -1.32 -6.88 4.38
N GLU A 5 -1.77 -6.18 5.41
CA GLU A 5 -3.03 -5.44 5.41
C GLU A 5 -2.79 -3.97 5.03
N LEU A 6 -3.65 -3.42 4.18
CA LEU A 6 -3.63 -2.02 3.78
C LEU A 6 -4.64 -1.23 4.61
N ILE A 7 -4.21 -0.14 5.25
CA ILE A 7 -5.05 0.64 6.18
C ILE A 7 -5.14 2.12 5.77
N ALA A 8 -6.28 2.73 6.09
CA ALA A 8 -6.58 4.17 6.07
C ALA A 8 -6.59 4.84 4.69
N GLY A 9 -7.03 4.15 3.64
CA GLY A 9 -7.11 4.74 2.30
C GLY A 9 -8.07 4.04 1.34
N PRO A 10 -7.95 4.29 0.03
CA PRO A 10 -8.80 3.70 -1.00
C PRO A 10 -8.84 2.17 -1.09
N MET A 11 -7.99 1.47 -0.33
CA MET A 11 -7.89 0.01 -0.25
C MET A 11 -7.91 -0.46 1.21
N ASP A 12 -8.51 0.32 2.12
CA ASP A 12 -8.65 -0.05 3.54
C ASP A 12 -9.26 -1.45 3.73
N GLY A 13 -8.61 -2.26 4.56
CA GLY A 13 -8.96 -3.65 4.84
C GLY A 13 -8.55 -4.67 3.77
N ALA A 14 -7.90 -4.23 2.68
CA ALA A 14 -7.41 -5.15 1.65
C ALA A 14 -6.16 -5.91 2.14
N ILE A 15 -6.06 -7.19 1.74
CA ILE A 15 -4.89 -8.02 2.00
C ILE A 15 -4.09 -8.19 0.70
N MET A 16 -2.81 -7.83 0.74
CA MET A 16 -1.89 -8.00 -0.39
C MET A 16 -0.89 -9.12 -0.13
N GLU A 17 -0.68 -9.99 -1.12
CA GLU A 17 0.42 -10.97 -1.12
C GLU A 17 1.75 -10.29 -1.45
N THR A 18 2.77 -10.52 -0.63
CA THR A 18 4.07 -9.86 -0.74
C THR A 18 5.15 -10.68 -1.42
N ARG A 19 4.88 -11.96 -1.73
CA ARG A 19 5.88 -12.91 -2.27
C ARG A 19 6.54 -12.47 -3.57
N ARG A 20 5.88 -11.59 -4.34
CA ARG A 20 6.38 -11.07 -5.63
C ARG A 20 6.98 -9.66 -5.52
N LEU A 21 7.06 -9.11 -4.32
CA LEU A 21 7.62 -7.77 -4.10
C LEU A 21 9.13 -7.84 -3.95
N SER A 22 9.82 -6.84 -4.49
CA SER A 22 11.25 -6.66 -4.26
C SER A 22 11.50 -6.17 -2.83
N GLU A 23 12.73 -6.32 -2.33
CA GLU A 23 13.14 -5.77 -1.04
C GLU A 23 12.90 -4.26 -0.94
N ARG A 24 13.11 -3.52 -2.03
CA ARG A 24 12.81 -2.09 -2.12
C ARG A 24 11.32 -1.81 -1.88
N HIS A 25 10.43 -2.55 -2.54
CA HIS A 25 8.99 -2.38 -2.30
C HIS A 25 8.61 -2.73 -0.86
N LEU A 26 9.24 -3.77 -0.28
CA LEU A 26 9.00 -4.15 1.10
C LEU A 26 9.47 -3.09 2.11
N ALA A 27 10.53 -2.34 1.79
CA ALA A 27 11.08 -1.30 2.65
C ALA A 27 10.39 0.06 2.46
N GLU A 28 10.09 0.44 1.22
CA GLU A 28 9.63 1.79 0.87
C GLU A 28 8.12 1.88 0.65
N GLY A 29 7.45 0.77 0.32
CA GLY A 29 6.04 0.77 -0.09
C GLY A 29 5.82 0.75 -1.59
N ILE A 30 4.56 0.87 -1.99
CA ILE A 30 4.09 0.80 -3.39
C ILE A 30 2.97 1.82 -3.62
N ALA A 31 2.91 2.36 -4.82
CA ALA A 31 1.78 3.13 -5.33
C ALA A 31 0.85 2.22 -6.16
N PHE A 32 -0.39 2.02 -5.70
CA PHE A 32 -1.37 1.17 -6.37
C PHE A 32 -2.30 1.99 -7.25
N LYS A 33 -2.46 1.56 -8.50
CA LYS A 33 -3.53 2.07 -9.34
C LYS A 33 -4.84 1.46 -8.86
N HIS A 34 -5.77 2.29 -8.40
CA HIS A 34 -7.04 1.84 -7.86
C HIS A 34 -8.19 2.76 -8.28
N PRO A 35 -9.39 2.23 -8.63
CA PRO A 35 -10.53 3.06 -9.05
C PRO A 35 -11.02 4.06 -8.00
N ARG A 36 -10.72 3.80 -6.72
CA ARG A 36 -11.05 4.70 -5.60
C ARG A 36 -9.96 5.73 -5.27
N CYS A 37 -8.88 5.79 -6.04
CA CYS A 37 -7.89 6.86 -5.92
C CYS A 37 -8.56 8.21 -6.18
N GLY A 38 -8.26 9.21 -5.36
CA GLY A 38 -8.85 10.55 -5.46
C GLY A 38 -8.35 11.35 -6.66
N ILE A 39 -7.26 10.91 -7.30
CA ILE A 39 -6.67 11.55 -8.48
C ILE A 39 -7.04 10.76 -9.73
N PRO A 40 -7.72 11.36 -10.74
CA PRO A 40 -8.03 10.68 -12.00
C PRO A 40 -6.76 10.14 -12.67
N GLY A 41 -6.69 8.82 -12.82
CA GLY A 41 -5.53 8.13 -13.40
C GLY A 41 -4.34 7.95 -12.45
N GLY A 42 -4.41 8.46 -11.22
CA GLY A 42 -3.34 8.40 -10.23
C GLY A 42 -3.25 7.08 -9.47
N HIS A 43 -2.43 7.09 -8.42
CA HIS A 43 -2.08 5.94 -7.60
C HIS A 43 -2.20 6.27 -6.11
N SER A 44 -2.65 5.30 -5.31
CA SER A 44 -2.67 5.39 -3.86
C SER A 44 -1.40 4.80 -3.26
N VAL A 45 -0.64 5.61 -2.51
CA VAL A 45 0.65 5.22 -1.93
C VAL A 45 0.43 4.57 -0.58
N TYR A 46 1.00 3.38 -0.38
CA TYR A 46 1.01 2.68 0.89
C TYR A 46 2.45 2.33 1.26
N THR A 47 2.82 2.59 2.51
CA THR A 47 4.17 2.32 3.03
C THR A 47 4.11 1.46 4.29
N PRO A 48 5.15 0.66 4.59
CA PRO A 48 5.24 -0.07 5.86
C PRO A 48 4.99 0.82 7.08
N ASP A 49 4.24 0.29 8.04
CA ASP A 49 4.10 0.89 9.36
C ASP A 49 5.21 0.35 10.29
N PRO A 50 6.12 1.20 10.79
CA PRO A 50 7.20 0.76 11.66
C PRO A 50 6.71 0.25 13.02
N GLU A 51 5.51 0.65 13.46
CA GLU A 51 4.93 0.24 14.74
C GLU A 51 4.10 -1.04 14.62
N ARG A 52 3.64 -1.37 13.39
CA ARG A 52 2.75 -2.51 13.12
C ARG A 52 3.28 -3.37 11.98
N PRO A 53 4.17 -4.34 12.27
CA PRO A 53 4.62 -5.30 11.28
C PRO A 53 3.43 -6.01 10.63
N GLY A 54 3.34 -5.96 9.31
CA GLY A 54 2.24 -6.56 8.55
C GLY A 54 1.15 -5.59 8.14
N VAL A 55 1.26 -4.33 8.53
CA VAL A 55 0.37 -3.26 8.12
C VAL A 55 1.12 -2.28 7.25
N TRP A 56 0.52 -1.91 6.13
CA TRP A 56 0.93 -0.74 5.36
C TRP A 56 -0.13 0.36 5.47
N LEU A 57 0.33 1.56 5.76
CA LEU A 57 -0.53 2.72 5.95
C LEU A 57 -0.55 3.57 4.69
N TRP A 58 -1.74 4.02 4.29
CA TRP A 58 -1.89 4.96 3.20
C TRP A 58 -1.18 6.28 3.52
N ARG A 59 -0.46 6.84 2.54
CA ARG A 59 0.29 8.10 2.64
C ARG A 59 -0.25 9.20 1.74
N GLY A 60 -1.33 8.95 1.02
CA GLY A 60 -1.92 9.87 0.07
C GLY A 60 -1.97 9.30 -1.33
N ASP A 61 -2.59 10.07 -2.23
CA ASP A 61 -2.64 9.75 -3.65
C ASP A 61 -1.64 10.62 -4.43
N THR A 62 -1.06 10.07 -5.49
CA THR A 62 -0.16 10.75 -6.44
C THR A 62 -0.67 10.62 -7.87
N ALA A 63 -0.39 11.62 -8.71
CA ALA A 63 -0.58 11.52 -10.16
C ALA A 63 0.40 10.51 -10.78
#